data_AF-A0A5N5MC78-F1
#
_entry.id   AF-A0A5N5MC78-F1
#
_cell.length_a   1.000
_cell.length_b   1.000
_cell.length_c   1.000
_cell.angle_alpha   90.00
_cell.angle_beta   90.00
_cell.angle_gamma   90.00
#
_symmetry.space_group_name_H-M   'P 1'
#
loop_
_entity.id
_entity.type
_entity.pdbx_description
1 polymer ?
#
loop_
_entity_poly.entity_id
_entity_poly.type
_entity_poly.pdbx_seq_one_letter_code
_entity_poly.pdbx_strand_id
1 'polypeptide(L)'
;MLVGVRFAVGARVAVALALALIFLSLFADCANNNDSQVKCSRTCVAQNCNSFGIRYGKYCGVGWSGCPGEKPCDDVDACCKIHDECVEKKGLNNIKCHEKFKSCIRKVQKSGKVGFSRDCPYEAVVPTMVQGMDMAILLAQLGSSKIEL
;
A
#
# COMPACT_ATOMS: atom_id res chain seq x y z
N MET A 1 -6.97 -62.08 42.51
CA MET A 1 -7.41 -61.31 41.32
C MET A 1 -7.63 -59.87 41.77
N LEU A 2 -6.83 -58.90 41.33
CA LEU A 2 -7.05 -57.42 41.37
C LEU A 2 -5.71 -56.64 41.36
N VAL A 3 -4.72 -57.06 40.56
CA VAL A 3 -3.53 -56.23 40.29
C VAL A 3 -3.19 -56.39 38.82
N GLY A 4 -3.84 -55.60 37.96
CA GLY A 4 -3.62 -55.70 36.51
C GLY A 4 -4.42 -54.72 35.66
N VAL A 5 -5.45 -54.07 36.20
CA VAL A 5 -6.33 -53.19 35.43
C VAL A 5 -5.99 -51.69 35.60
N ARG A 6 -5.12 -51.31 36.53
CA ARG A 6 -4.79 -49.88 36.77
C ARG A 6 -3.64 -49.33 35.93
N PHE A 7 -2.73 -50.18 35.45
CA PHE A 7 -1.55 -49.71 34.69
C PHE A 7 -1.84 -49.38 33.22
N ALA A 8 -2.74 -50.13 32.56
CA ALA A 8 -3.05 -49.92 31.15
C ALA A 8 -3.93 -48.68 30.89
N VAL A 9 -4.79 -48.31 31.86
CA VAL A 9 -5.65 -47.13 31.76
C VAL A 9 -4.82 -45.84 31.89
N GLY A 10 -3.87 -45.80 32.83
CA GLY A 10 -2.99 -44.64 33.02
C GLY A 10 -2.12 -44.33 31.79
N ALA A 11 -1.55 -45.36 31.16
CA ALA A 11 -0.75 -45.20 29.94
C ALA A 11 -1.59 -44.74 28.74
N ARG A 12 -2.81 -45.29 28.56
CA ARG A 12 -3.72 -44.87 27.48
C ARG A 12 -4.25 -43.46 27.66
N VAL A 13 -4.55 -43.07 28.91
CA VAL A 13 -4.96 -41.69 29.25
C VAL A 13 -3.80 -40.71 29.07
N ALA A 14 -2.58 -41.08 29.46
CA ALA A 14 -1.38 -40.27 29.26
C ALA A 14 -1.04 -40.10 27.77
N VAL A 15 -1.18 -41.14 26.95
CA VAL A 15 -0.97 -41.07 25.50
C VAL A 15 -2.07 -40.24 24.83
N ALA A 16 -3.34 -40.37 25.24
CA ALA A 16 -4.43 -39.56 24.71
C ALA A 16 -4.29 -38.08 25.10
N LEU A 17 -3.85 -37.78 26.33
CA LEU A 17 -3.52 -36.42 26.77
C LEU A 17 -2.31 -35.85 26.02
N ALA A 18 -1.25 -36.64 25.81
CA ALA A 18 -0.08 -36.22 25.06
C ALA A 18 -0.43 -35.92 23.59
N LEU A 19 -1.23 -36.78 22.94
CA LEU A 19 -1.71 -36.55 21.58
C LEU A 19 -2.64 -35.33 21.50
N ALA A 20 -3.52 -35.12 22.48
CA ALA A 20 -4.36 -33.94 22.56
C ALA A 20 -3.52 -32.64 22.71
N LEU A 21 -2.47 -32.66 23.54
CA LEU A 21 -1.54 -31.53 23.72
C LEU A 21 -0.68 -31.26 22.48
N ILE A 22 -0.29 -32.31 21.74
CA ILE A 22 0.40 -32.20 20.44
C ILE A 22 -0.54 -31.60 19.38
N PHE A 23 -1.81 -32.02 19.34
CA PHE A 23 -2.81 -31.40 18.48
C PHE A 23 -3.09 -29.93 18.85
N LEU A 24 -3.15 -29.59 20.14
CA LEU A 24 -3.29 -28.20 20.62
C LEU A 24 -2.10 -27.31 20.23
N SER A 25 -0.89 -27.85 20.18
CA SER A 25 0.31 -27.10 19.76
C SER A 25 0.44 -26.95 18.24
N LEU A 26 -0.12 -27.88 17.44
CA LEU A 26 -0.20 -27.75 15.97
C LEU A 26 -1.19 -26.68 15.48
N PHE A 27 -2.16 -26.28 16.31
CA PHE A 27 -3.14 -25.22 15.99
C PHE A 27 -2.85 -23.88 16.70
N ALA A 28 -1.74 -23.77 17.44
CA ALA A 28 -1.41 -22.57 18.21
C ALA A 28 -0.73 -21.44 17.39
N ASP A 29 -0.47 -21.64 16.09
CA ASP A 29 0.23 -20.67 15.24
C ASP A 29 -0.70 -19.73 14.43
N CYS A 30 -1.89 -19.44 14.95
CA CYS A 30 -2.86 -18.56 14.29
C CYS A 30 -3.25 -17.35 15.15
N ALA A 31 -2.27 -16.58 15.65
CA ALA A 31 -2.53 -15.21 16.12
C ALA A 31 -1.24 -14.39 16.30
N ASN A 32 -0.37 -14.32 15.28
CA ASN A 32 0.48 -13.14 15.17
C ASN A 32 -0.29 -12.07 14.39
N ASN A 33 -1.24 -11.41 15.07
CA ASN A 33 -1.80 -10.14 14.61
C ASN A 33 -0.73 -9.05 14.78
N ASN A 34 0.42 -9.20 14.10
CA ASN A 34 1.05 -8.02 13.55
C ASN A 34 0.15 -7.64 12.39
N ASP A 35 -0.82 -6.81 12.76
CA ASP A 35 -1.55 -5.89 11.92
C ASP A 35 -0.87 -5.75 10.57
N SER A 36 -1.65 -5.95 9.52
CA SER A 36 -1.34 -5.53 8.16
C SER A 36 -1.03 -4.02 8.21
N GLN A 37 0.13 -3.65 8.74
CA GLN A 37 0.58 -2.28 8.84
C GLN A 37 0.61 -1.83 7.41
N VAL A 38 -0.37 -1.01 7.03
CA VAL A 38 -0.39 -0.29 5.77
C VAL A 38 0.99 0.30 5.65
N LYS A 39 1.79 -0.22 4.72
CA LYS A 39 3.21 0.13 4.60
C LYS A 39 3.27 1.53 4.03
N CYS A 40 3.12 2.51 4.91
CA CYS A 40 3.20 3.92 4.60
C CYS A 40 4.65 4.40 4.71
N SER A 41 5.00 5.42 3.96
CA SER A 41 6.36 5.98 3.96
C SER A 41 6.52 7.07 5.01
N ARG A 42 7.64 7.01 5.74
CA ARG A 42 8.15 8.13 6.57
C ARG A 42 9.40 8.79 5.99
N THR A 43 9.87 8.32 4.84
CA THR A 43 11.13 8.76 4.23
C THR A 43 10.94 9.18 2.79
N CYS A 44 11.73 10.16 2.35
CA CYS A 44 11.72 10.62 0.96
C CYS A 44 12.49 9.62 0.10
N VAL A 45 11.80 8.94 -0.82
CA VAL A 45 12.41 7.96 -1.73
C VAL A 45 12.39 8.46 -3.17
N ALA A 46 13.40 8.08 -3.94
CA ALA A 46 13.55 8.42 -5.35
C ALA A 46 13.90 7.13 -6.10
N GLN A 47 12.87 6.43 -6.60
CA GLN A 47 13.02 5.12 -7.25
C GLN A 47 12.19 5.06 -8.52
N ASN A 48 12.72 4.40 -9.56
CA ASN A 48 12.02 4.14 -10.81
C ASN A 48 11.42 5.42 -11.46
N CYS A 49 12.17 6.53 -11.46
CA CYS A 49 11.68 7.86 -11.82
C CYS A 49 11.00 7.95 -13.21
N ASN A 50 11.35 7.05 -14.13
CA ASN A 50 10.91 7.02 -15.52
C ASN A 50 9.99 5.83 -15.85
N SER A 51 9.33 5.24 -14.85
CA SER A 51 8.49 4.04 -15.03
C SER A 51 7.20 4.13 -14.21
N PHE A 52 6.19 3.34 -14.57
CA PHE A 52 4.94 3.21 -13.81
C PHE A 52 5.15 2.76 -12.35
N GLY A 53 6.27 2.11 -12.06
CA GLY A 53 6.67 1.73 -10.70
C GLY A 53 7.33 2.85 -9.89
N ILE A 54 7.17 4.11 -10.29
CA ILE A 54 7.74 5.28 -9.62
C ILE A 54 7.38 5.31 -8.13
N ARG A 55 8.38 5.57 -7.29
CA ARG A 55 8.21 6.00 -5.90
C ARG A 55 9.00 7.28 -5.72
N TYR A 56 8.28 8.37 -5.56
CA TYR A 56 8.86 9.70 -5.41
C TYR A 56 8.33 10.36 -4.14
N GLY A 57 9.24 10.87 -3.33
CA GLY A 57 8.90 11.45 -2.03
C GLY A 57 8.26 10.42 -1.11
N LYS A 58 7.21 10.81 -0.39
CA LYS A 58 6.45 9.90 0.48
C LYS A 58 5.12 9.46 -0.12
N TYR A 59 4.59 10.21 -1.09
CA TYR A 59 3.20 10.10 -1.53
C TYR A 59 3.04 9.76 -3.02
N CYS A 60 4.07 9.92 -3.84
CA CYS A 60 3.90 9.66 -5.26
C CYS A 60 4.23 8.21 -5.62
N GLY A 61 3.19 7.42 -5.95
CA GLY A 61 3.33 6.10 -6.55
C GLY A 61 2.06 5.27 -6.38
N VAL A 62 1.83 4.32 -7.30
CA VAL A 62 0.65 3.43 -7.19
C VAL A 62 0.81 2.53 -5.96
N GLY A 63 -0.17 2.62 -5.04
CA GLY A 63 -0.12 1.88 -3.78
C GLY A 63 1.01 2.32 -2.84
N TRP A 64 1.54 3.53 -3.02
CA TRP A 64 2.59 4.11 -2.21
C TRP A 64 2.12 5.45 -1.65
N SER A 65 2.03 5.56 -0.32
CA SER A 65 1.59 6.79 0.34
C SER A 65 2.34 7.02 1.65
N GLY A 66 2.33 8.26 2.14
CA GLY A 66 3.01 8.65 3.37
C GLY A 66 2.20 8.34 4.62
N CYS A 67 2.87 8.15 5.75
CA CYS A 67 2.19 7.88 7.02
C CYS A 67 1.36 9.09 7.51
N PRO A 68 0.34 8.86 8.36
CA PRO A 68 -0.41 9.94 8.98
C PRO A 68 0.51 10.96 9.67
N GLY A 69 0.31 12.24 9.38
CA GLY A 69 1.09 13.34 9.95
C GLY A 69 2.41 13.64 9.22
N GLU A 70 2.85 12.81 8.28
CA GLU A 70 4.05 13.08 7.51
C GLU A 70 3.88 14.31 6.60
N LYS A 71 4.94 15.11 6.51
CA LYS A 71 5.01 16.23 5.57
C LYS A 71 5.58 15.75 4.23
N PRO A 72 5.08 16.27 3.09
CA PRO A 72 5.68 16.04 1.79
C PRO A 72 7.14 16.47 1.72
N CYS A 73 7.91 15.81 0.86
CA CYS A 73 9.33 16.08 0.63
C CYS A 73 9.57 17.35 -0.20
N ASP A 74 8.65 17.66 -1.13
CA ASP A 74 8.64 18.89 -1.92
C ASP A 74 7.23 19.18 -2.47
N ASP A 75 7.13 20.13 -3.39
CA ASP A 75 5.86 20.58 -3.97
C ASP A 75 5.22 19.53 -4.91
N VAL A 76 6.00 18.68 -5.59
CA VAL A 76 5.43 17.57 -6.38
C VAL A 76 4.87 16.51 -5.45
N ASP A 77 5.61 16.15 -4.40
CA ASP A 77 5.15 15.21 -3.37
C ASP A 77 3.90 15.75 -2.63
N ALA A 78 3.80 17.07 -2.46
CA ALA A 78 2.61 17.70 -1.89
C ALA A 78 1.38 17.54 -2.79
N CYS A 79 1.55 17.66 -4.12
CA CYS A 79 0.49 17.34 -5.07
C CYS A 79 0.03 15.88 -4.96
N CYS A 80 0.95 14.94 -4.73
CA CYS A 80 0.62 13.52 -4.56
C CYS A 80 -0.14 13.27 -3.26
N LYS A 81 0.27 13.89 -2.14
CA LYS A 81 -0.49 13.82 -0.88
C LYS A 81 -1.95 14.28 -1.04
N ILE A 82 -2.16 15.38 -1.76
CA ILE A 82 -3.51 15.89 -2.07
C ILE A 82 -4.29 14.91 -2.96
N HIS A 83 -3.61 14.25 -3.91
CA HIS A 83 -4.22 13.25 -4.78
C HIS A 83 -4.66 12.01 -4.00
N ASP A 84 -3.78 11.46 -3.17
CA ASP A 84 -4.05 10.31 -2.30
C ASP A 84 -5.27 10.58 -1.40
N GLU A 85 -5.28 11.71 -0.69
CA GLU A 85 -6.41 12.11 0.15
C GLU A 85 -7.71 12.31 -0.66
N CYS A 86 -7.60 12.71 -1.92
CA CYS A 86 -8.75 12.88 -2.81
C CYS A 86 -9.34 11.52 -3.22
N VAL A 87 -8.51 10.57 -3.64
CA VAL A 87 -8.96 9.25 -4.09
C VAL A 87 -9.40 8.36 -2.94
N GLU A 88 -8.82 8.52 -1.75
CA GLU A 88 -9.30 7.88 -0.53
C GLU A 88 -10.75 8.30 -0.22
N LYS A 89 -11.04 9.60 -0.35
CA LYS A 89 -12.38 10.16 -0.05
C LYS A 89 -13.40 9.95 -1.16
N LYS A 90 -12.96 9.92 -2.43
CA LYS A 90 -13.87 9.98 -3.60
C LYS A 90 -13.83 8.76 -4.51
N GLY A 91 -12.99 7.78 -4.19
CA GLY A 91 -12.76 6.58 -4.98
C GLY A 91 -11.57 6.69 -5.93
N LEU A 92 -10.92 5.56 -6.15
CA LEU A 92 -9.71 5.43 -6.98
C LEU A 92 -9.91 5.84 -8.44
N ASN A 93 -11.13 5.70 -8.98
CA ASN A 93 -11.46 6.03 -10.37
C ASN A 93 -11.98 7.47 -10.54
N ASN A 94 -11.82 8.34 -9.54
CA ASN A 94 -12.35 9.69 -9.61
C ASN A 94 -11.53 10.57 -10.58
N ILE A 95 -12.05 10.76 -11.80
CA ILE A 95 -11.43 11.56 -12.87
C ILE A 95 -11.04 12.97 -12.39
N LYS A 96 -11.86 13.60 -11.54
CA LYS A 96 -11.58 14.96 -11.03
C LYS A 96 -10.35 14.98 -10.11
N CYS A 97 -10.07 13.90 -9.37
CA CYS A 97 -8.84 13.79 -8.58
C CYS A 97 -7.61 13.71 -9.51
N HIS A 98 -7.66 12.87 -10.55
CA HIS A 98 -6.55 12.71 -11.51
C HIS A 98 -6.27 14.00 -12.29
N GLU A 99 -7.29 14.70 -12.78
CA GLU A 99 -7.12 15.97 -13.50
C GLU A 99 -6.56 17.09 -12.62
N LYS A 100 -7.02 17.17 -11.37
CA LYS A 100 -6.45 18.12 -10.40
C LYS A 100 -4.99 17.82 -10.10
N PHE A 101 -4.63 16.56 -9.95
CA PHE A 101 -3.24 16.16 -9.72
C PHE A 101 -2.35 16.55 -10.90
N LYS A 102 -2.75 16.22 -12.15
CA LYS A 102 -2.07 16.67 -13.38
C LYS A 102 -1.85 18.18 -13.41
N SER A 103 -2.90 18.96 -13.09
CA SER A 103 -2.81 20.42 -13.05
C SER A 103 -1.81 20.92 -11.99
N CYS A 104 -1.81 20.30 -10.81
CA CYS A 104 -0.92 20.63 -9.69
C CYS A 104 0.56 20.43 -10.09
N ILE A 105 0.95 19.22 -10.52
CA ILE A 105 2.34 18.91 -10.83
C ILE A 105 2.87 19.69 -12.04
N ARG A 106 2.02 19.98 -13.04
CA ARG A 106 2.40 20.84 -14.18
C ARG A 106 2.66 22.28 -13.75
N LYS A 107 1.92 22.81 -12.77
CA LYS A 107 2.20 24.15 -12.21
C LYS A 107 3.50 24.17 -11.42
N VAL A 108 3.76 23.13 -10.62
CA VAL A 108 5.01 22.99 -9.88
C VAL A 108 6.20 22.93 -10.83
N GLN A 109 6.12 22.11 -11.90
CA GLN A 109 7.18 22.03 -12.91
C GLN A 109 7.46 23.40 -13.57
N LYS A 110 6.41 24.15 -13.93
CA LYS A 110 6.53 25.49 -14.53
C LYS A 110 7.13 26.54 -13.59
N SER A 111 7.12 26.30 -12.27
CA SER A 111 7.71 27.24 -11.31
C SER A 111 9.24 27.28 -11.35
N GLY A 112 9.89 26.31 -12.02
CA GLY A 112 11.34 26.22 -12.11
C GLY A 112 12.03 25.80 -10.81
N LYS A 113 11.26 25.40 -9.79
CA LYS A 113 11.81 24.85 -8.54
C LYS A 113 12.52 23.53 -8.81
N VAL A 114 13.61 23.30 -8.08
CA VAL A 114 14.28 22.00 -8.04
C VAL A 114 13.64 21.16 -6.95
N GLY A 115 13.25 19.93 -7.29
CA GLY A 115 12.71 18.97 -6.32
C GLY A 115 13.75 18.48 -5.31
N PHE A 116 13.33 17.65 -4.36
CA PHE A 116 14.21 17.21 -3.28
C PHE A 116 15.35 16.26 -3.74
N SER A 117 15.21 15.62 -4.90
CA SER A 117 16.14 14.62 -5.42
C SER A 117 16.74 15.05 -6.76
N ARG A 118 18.07 14.85 -6.90
CA ARG A 118 18.79 15.03 -8.17
C ARG A 118 18.69 13.81 -9.08
N ASP A 119 18.44 12.63 -8.50
CA ASP A 119 18.32 11.36 -9.24
C ASP A 119 16.97 11.25 -9.96
N CYS A 120 15.94 11.88 -9.40
CA CYS A 120 14.61 11.99 -9.98
C CYS A 120 14.25 13.48 -10.19
N PRO A 121 14.80 14.15 -11.22
CA PRO A 121 14.47 15.54 -11.50
C PRO A 121 13.02 15.70 -11.97
N TYR A 122 12.44 16.89 -11.87
CA TYR A 122 11.04 17.15 -12.27
C TYR A 122 10.78 16.84 -13.75
N GLU A 123 11.78 17.00 -14.60
CA GLU A 123 11.75 16.67 -16.03
C GLU A 123 11.55 15.18 -16.29
N ALA A 124 11.94 14.32 -15.35
CA ALA A 124 11.69 12.88 -15.38
C ALA A 124 10.34 12.53 -14.74
N VAL A 125 10.13 12.99 -13.51
CA VAL A 125 9.00 12.50 -12.70
C VAL A 125 7.64 13.05 -13.14
N VAL A 126 7.58 14.32 -13.56
CA VAL A 126 6.30 14.94 -13.91
C VAL A 126 5.71 14.32 -15.17
N PRO A 127 6.45 14.11 -16.28
CA PRO A 127 5.92 13.41 -17.44
C PRO A 127 5.44 11.98 -17.12
N THR A 128 6.19 11.21 -16.33
CA THR A 128 5.81 9.85 -15.92
C THR A 128 4.50 9.85 -15.13
N MET A 129 4.35 10.76 -14.16
CA MET A 129 3.12 10.87 -13.37
C MET A 129 1.93 11.34 -14.21
N VAL A 130 2.13 12.30 -15.13
CA VAL A 130 1.08 12.74 -16.06
C VAL A 130 0.60 11.58 -16.93
N GLN A 131 1.53 10.80 -17.50
CA GLN A 131 1.19 9.64 -18.31
C GLN A 131 0.42 8.59 -17.51
N GLY A 132 0.83 8.31 -16.27
CA GLY A 132 0.11 7.42 -15.37
C GLY A 132 -1.33 7.88 -15.10
N MET A 133 -1.54 9.19 -14.94
CA MET A 133 -2.87 9.75 -14.75
C MET A 133 -3.74 9.71 -16.00
N ASP A 134 -3.16 9.96 -17.18
CA ASP A 134 -3.90 9.86 -18.45
C ASP A 134 -4.42 8.43 -18.67
N MET A 135 -3.61 7.41 -18.32
CA MET A 135 -4.05 6.01 -18.32
C MET A 135 -5.15 5.74 -17.28
N ALA A 136 -5.00 6.25 -16.05
CA ALA A 136 -6.01 6.07 -15.01
C ALA A 136 -7.37 6.69 -15.40
N ILE A 137 -7.36 7.87 -16.03
CA ILE A 137 -8.56 8.53 -16.53
C ILE A 137 -9.22 7.70 -17.64
N LEU A 138 -8.44 7.22 -18.60
CA LEU A 138 -8.96 6.35 -19.67
C LEU A 138 -9.64 5.11 -19.09
N LEU A 139 -9.00 4.44 -18.13
CA LEU A 139 -9.57 3.26 -17.47
C LEU A 139 -10.84 3.59 -16.68
N ALA A 140 -10.88 4.73 -15.98
CA ALA A 140 -12.07 5.19 -15.29
C ALA A 140 -13.26 5.40 -16.24
N GLN A 141 -13.02 6.01 -17.42
CA GLN A 141 -14.04 6.21 -18.44
C GLN A 141 -14.57 4.89 -19.02
N LEU A 142 -13.68 3.93 -19.32
CA LEU A 142 -14.07 2.60 -19.81
C LEU A 142 -14.86 1.79 -18.77
N GLY A 143 -14.51 1.94 -17.50
CA GLY A 143 -15.22 1.32 -16.38
C GLY A 143 -16.64 1.86 -16.22
N SER A 144 -16.82 3.19 -16.35
CA SER A 144 -18.14 3.82 -16.33
C SER A 144 -19.02 3.41 -17.50
N SER A 145 -18.46 3.30 -18.71
CA SER A 145 -19.24 2.88 -19.90
C SER A 145 -19.73 1.43 -19.84
N LYS A 146 -19.09 0.55 -19.06
CA LYS A 146 -19.54 -0.84 -18.87
C LYS A 146 -20.72 -0.98 -17.88
N ILE A 147 -21.03 0.06 -17.10
CA ILE A 147 -22.17 0.04 -16.17
C ILE A 147 -23.45 0.53 -16.87
N GLU A 148 -23.34 1.20 -18.02
CA GLU A 148 -24.48 1.71 -18.80
C GLU A 148 -24.90 0.80 -19.99
N LEU A 149 -24.38 -0.42 -20.09
CA LEU A 149 -24.74 -1.41 -21.12
C LEU A 149 -25.22 -2.72 -20.49
#